data_AF-A0A357L2I6-F1
#
_entry.id   AF-A0A357L2I6-F1
#
_cell.length_a   1.000
_cell.length_b   1.000
_cell.length_c   1.000
_cell.angle_alpha   90.00
_cell.angle_beta   90.00
_cell.angle_gamma   90.00
#
_symmetry.space_group_name_H-M   'P 1'
#
loop_
_entity.id
_entity.type
_entity.pdbx_description
1 polymer ?
#
loop_
_entity_poly.entity_id
_entity_poly.type
_entity_poly.pdbx_seq_one_letter_code
_entity_poly.pdbx_strand_id
1 'polypeptide(L)'
;YALLAPGAGFSPGDAATAMIGAVSTAFSLGVRLAAPFIVFGLVFYAGAGVLNRLMPQAQVFFMLMPANLVIGLTLLMLTTGLIMTAFLARFDAELSQFLR
;
A
#
# COMPACT_ATOMS: atom_id res chain seq x y z
N TYR A 1 0.91 26.62 -11.58
CA TYR A 1 2.06 27.58 -11.62
C TYR A 1 2.46 28.30 -10.30
N ALA A 2 1.86 28.01 -9.13
CA ALA A 2 2.16 28.77 -7.90
C ALA A 2 3.35 28.27 -7.06
N LEU A 3 3.88 27.07 -7.33
CA LEU A 3 4.95 26.46 -6.51
C LEU A 3 6.37 26.82 -6.96
N LEU A 4 6.54 27.27 -8.20
CA LEU A 4 7.82 27.72 -8.77
C LEU A 4 7.55 28.92 -9.69
N ALA A 5 7.55 30.13 -9.14
CA ALA A 5 7.50 31.33 -9.94
C ALA A 5 8.81 31.45 -10.75
N PRO A 6 8.75 31.61 -12.09
CA PRO A 6 9.96 31.78 -12.88
C PRO A 6 10.65 33.08 -12.45
N GLY A 7 11.82 32.95 -11.81
CA GLY A 7 12.63 34.07 -11.29
C GLY A 7 12.66 34.23 -9.77
N ALA A 8 11.85 33.47 -9.01
CA ALA A 8 11.99 33.40 -7.54
C ALA A 8 13.00 32.29 -7.19
N GLY A 9 14.04 32.62 -6.42
CA GLY A 9 15.06 31.65 -6.01
C GLY A 9 14.44 30.41 -5.35
N PHE A 10 15.01 29.24 -5.62
CA PHE A 10 14.59 27.97 -5.03
C PHE A 10 14.71 28.03 -3.50
N SER A 11 13.58 28.22 -2.80
CA SER A 11 13.54 28.17 -1.35
C SER A 11 13.63 26.70 -0.92
N PRO A 12 14.67 26.28 -0.20
CA PRO A 12 14.80 24.90 0.26
C PRO A 12 13.62 24.45 1.14
N GLY A 13 12.98 25.39 1.84
CA GLY A 13 11.82 25.12 2.69
C GLY A 13 10.54 24.78 1.92
N ASP A 14 10.31 25.41 0.77
CA ASP A 14 9.14 25.12 -0.07
C ASP A 14 9.32 23.77 -0.77
N ALA A 15 10.55 23.47 -1.20
CA ALA A 15 10.92 22.17 -1.75
C ALA A 15 10.75 21.04 -0.72
N ALA A 16 11.21 21.24 0.53
CA ALA A 16 11.03 20.27 1.60
C ALA A 16 9.55 20.03 1.92
N THR A 17 8.74 21.10 1.98
CA THR A 17 7.29 20.99 2.24
C THR A 17 6.58 20.22 1.13
N ALA A 18 6.90 20.50 -0.13
CA ALA A 18 6.34 19.78 -1.28
C ALA A 18 6.73 18.29 -1.27
N MET A 19 7.99 17.97 -0.94
CA MET A 19 8.45 16.58 -0.82
C MET A 19 7.72 15.83 0.30
N ILE A 20 7.55 16.44 1.47
CA ILE A 20 6.82 15.82 2.60
C ILE A 20 5.36 15.55 2.20
N GLY A 21 4.70 16.51 1.55
CA GLY A 21 3.32 16.35 1.07
C GLY A 21 3.18 15.21 0.05
N ALA A 22 4.11 15.13 -0.91
CA ALA A 22 4.13 14.08 -1.92
C ALA A 22 4.35 12.69 -1.29
N VAL A 23 5.33 12.55 -0.38
CA VAL A 23 5.62 11.29 0.32
C VAL A 23 4.44 10.85 1.19
N SER A 24 3.83 11.78 1.94
CA SER A 24 2.66 11.48 2.78
C SER A 24 1.49 10.96 1.94
N THR A 25 1.22 11.60 0.80
CA THR A 25 0.15 11.22 -0.12
C THR A 25 0.42 9.86 -0.75
N ALA A 26 1.65 9.63 -1.25
CA ALA A 26 2.06 8.37 -1.83
C ALA A 26 2.02 7.22 -0.82
N PHE A 27 2.44 7.47 0.42
CA PHE A 27 2.39 6.49 1.49
C PHE A 27 0.94 6.11 1.83
N SER A 28 0.05 7.10 2.02
CA SER A 28 -1.36 6.84 2.28
C SER A 28 -2.02 6.04 1.16
N LEU A 29 -1.71 6.37 -0.09
CA LEU A 29 -2.18 5.62 -1.25
C LEU A 29 -1.64 4.18 -1.22
N GLY A 30 -0.35 4.00 -1.01
CA GLY A 30 0.28 2.68 -0.92
C GLY A 30 -0.36 1.79 0.16
N VAL A 31 -0.60 2.33 1.35
CA VAL A 31 -1.27 1.61 2.45
C VAL A 31 -2.70 1.22 2.06
N ARG A 32 -3.46 2.12 1.42
CA ARG A 32 -4.83 1.83 0.95
C ARG A 32 -4.84 0.74 -0.13
N LEU A 33 -3.89 0.77 -1.07
CA LEU A 33 -3.76 -0.26 -2.10
C LEU A 33 -3.34 -1.61 -1.51
N ALA A 34 -2.53 -1.60 -0.44
CA ALA A 34 -2.15 -2.80 0.30
C ALA A 34 -3.22 -3.30 1.29
N ALA A 35 -4.29 -2.53 1.54
CA ALA A 35 -5.33 -2.85 2.52
C ALA A 35 -5.88 -4.29 2.42
N PRO A 36 -6.26 -4.84 1.25
CA PRO A 36 -6.76 -6.21 1.16
C PRO A 36 -5.73 -7.24 1.64
N PHE A 37 -4.45 -7.03 1.35
CA PHE A 37 -3.36 -7.92 1.79
C PHE A 37 -3.06 -7.78 3.29
N ILE A 38 -3.11 -6.55 3.81
CA ILE A 38 -2.91 -6.27 5.24
C ILE A 38 -4.02 -6.97 6.05
N VAL A 39 -5.28 -6.80 5.65
CA VAL A 39 -6.42 -7.43 6.32
C VAL A 39 -6.33 -8.95 6.24
N PHE A 40 -6.03 -9.49 5.05
CA PHE A 40 -5.81 -10.92 4.88
C PHE A 40 -4.70 -11.45 5.79
N GLY A 41 -3.51 -10.84 5.76
CA GLY A 41 -2.38 -11.25 6.57
C GLY A 41 -2.69 -11.19 8.05
N LEU A 42 -3.33 -10.13 8.52
CA LEU A 42 -3.74 -9.98 9.92
C LEU A 42 -4.67 -11.12 10.34
N VAL A 43 -5.75 -11.38 9.60
CA VAL A 43 -6.72 -12.42 9.92
C VAL A 43 -6.10 -13.81 9.83
N PHE A 44 -5.33 -14.07 8.79
CA PHE A 44 -4.70 -15.35 8.54
C PHE A 44 -3.67 -15.70 9.63
N TYR A 45 -2.77 -14.76 9.97
CA TYR A 45 -1.77 -15.00 11.01
C TYR A 45 -2.33 -14.96 12.43
N ALA A 46 -3.39 -14.18 12.69
CA ALA A 46 -4.11 -14.25 13.96
C ALA A 46 -4.76 -15.63 14.13
N GLY A 47 -5.44 -16.13 13.10
CA GLY A 47 -6.01 -17.49 13.07
C GLY A 47 -4.93 -18.57 13.24
N ALA A 48 -3.79 -18.42 12.57
CA ALA A 48 -2.62 -19.28 12.73
C ALA A 48 -2.13 -19.31 14.18
N GLY A 49 -2.06 -18.16 14.85
CA GLY A 49 -1.65 -18.05 16.24
C GLY A 49 -2.60 -18.78 17.20
N VAL A 50 -3.92 -18.70 16.96
CA VAL A 50 -4.91 -19.48 17.71
C VAL A 50 -4.71 -20.98 17.47
N LEU A 51 -4.53 -21.39 16.21
CA LEU A 51 -4.31 -22.79 15.85
C LEU A 51 -3.01 -23.35 16.46
N ASN A 52 -1.96 -22.53 16.53
CA ASN A 52 -0.70 -22.87 17.18
C ASN A 52 -0.87 -23.12 18.69
N ARG A 53 -1.83 -22.46 19.34
CA ARG A 53 -2.19 -22.77 20.73
C ARG A 53 -2.93 -24.09 20.89
N LEU A 54 -3.73 -24.50 19.91
CA LEU A 54 -4.49 -25.75 19.93
C LEU A 54 -3.64 -26.98 19.61
N MET A 55 -2.66 -26.83 18.71
CA MET A 55 -1.75 -27.90 18.29
C MET A 55 -0.28 -27.49 18.50
N PRO A 56 0.16 -27.31 19.76
CA PRO A 56 1.49 -26.74 20.07
C PRO A 56 2.66 -27.65 19.69
N GLN A 57 2.43 -28.95 19.48
CA GLN A 57 3.45 -29.90 19.04
C GLN A 57 3.62 -29.92 17.51
N ALA A 58 2.66 -29.36 16.75
CA ALA A 58 2.73 -29.28 15.30
C ALA A 58 3.28 -27.91 14.89
N GLN A 59 4.21 -27.88 13.92
CA GLN A 59 4.70 -26.61 13.38
C GLN A 59 3.65 -26.01 12.41
N VAL A 60 2.63 -25.37 12.99
CA VAL A 60 1.48 -24.80 12.29
C VAL A 60 1.91 -23.86 11.15
N PHE A 61 2.97 -23.07 11.35
CA PHE A 61 3.49 -22.17 10.30
C PHE A 61 3.96 -22.89 9.03
N PHE A 62 4.58 -24.07 9.12
CA PHE A 62 4.96 -24.84 7.93
C PHE A 62 3.73 -25.37 7.20
N MET A 63 2.71 -25.77 7.95
CA MET A 63 1.46 -26.29 7.38
C MET A 63 0.64 -25.20 6.70
N LEU A 64 0.70 -23.97 7.22
CA LEU A 64 0.03 -22.81 6.65
C LEU A 64 0.80 -22.15 5.50
N MET A 65 2.12 -22.33 5.38
CA MET A 65 2.90 -21.70 4.30
C MET A 65 2.36 -21.99 2.89
N PRO A 66 2.06 -23.24 2.51
CA PRO A 66 1.46 -23.54 1.21
C PRO A 66 0.11 -22.85 1.00
N ALA A 67 -0.75 -22.89 2.02
CA ALA A 67 -2.07 -22.26 1.97
C ALA A 67 -1.97 -20.73 1.87
N ASN A 68 -1.08 -20.11 2.63
CA ASN A 68 -0.82 -18.67 2.61
C ASN A 68 -0.40 -18.20 1.21
N LEU A 69 0.49 -18.97 0.57
CA LEU A 69 0.99 -18.65 -0.76
C LEU A 69 -0.13 -18.75 -1.82
N VAL A 70 -0.92 -19.84 -1.80
CA VAL A 70 -2.04 -20.02 -2.74
C VAL A 70 -3.10 -18.94 -2.55
N ILE A 71 -3.50 -18.66 -1.31
CA ILE A 71 -4.52 -17.64 -1.02
C ILE A 71 -4.00 -16.24 -1.36
N GLY A 72 -2.74 -15.94 -1.01
CA GLY A 72 -2.11 -14.66 -1.33
C GLY A 72 -2.01 -14.41 -2.84
N LEU A 73 -1.64 -15.42 -3.62
CA LEU A 73 -1.62 -15.32 -5.09
C LEU A 73 -3.02 -15.17 -5.67
N THR A 74 -4.00 -15.92 -5.15
CA THR A 74 -5.40 -15.79 -5.58
C THR A 74 -5.93 -14.39 -5.29
N LEU A 75 -5.66 -13.87 -4.09
CA LEU A 75 -6.03 -12.52 -3.68
C LEU A 75 -5.39 -11.47 -4.60
N LEU A 76 -4.11 -11.65 -4.95
CA LEU A 76 -3.42 -10.79 -5.90
C LEU A 76 -4.09 -10.82 -7.28
N MET A 77 -4.38 -11.99 -7.83
CA MET A 77 -5.04 -12.12 -9.13
C MET A 77 -6.39 -11.39 -9.15
N LEU A 78 -7.19 -11.52 -8.09
CA LEU A 78 -8.51 -10.89 -7.99
C LEU A 78 -8.43 -9.37 -7.78
N THR A 79 -7.45 -8.90 -7.00
CA THR A 79 -7.36 -7.49 -6.61
C THR A 79 -6.51 -6.64 -7.54
N THR A 80 -5.67 -7.23 -8.40
CA THR A 80 -4.77 -6.49 -9.30
C THR A 80 -5.52 -5.48 -10.17
N GLY A 81 -6.64 -5.86 -10.79
CA GLY A 81 -7.43 -4.94 -11.61
C GLY A 81 -7.96 -3.74 -10.81
N LEU A 82 -8.49 -3.99 -9.61
CA LEU A 82 -8.97 -2.94 -8.71
C LEU A 82 -7.83 -2.01 -8.27
N ILE A 83 -6.69 -2.57 -7.88
CA ILE A 83 -5.52 -1.81 -7.43
C ILE A 83 -4.99 -0.91 -8.55
N MET A 84 -4.89 -1.43 -9.78
CA MET A 84 -4.44 -0.66 -10.94
C MET A 84 -5.40 0.48 -11.28
N THR A 85 -6.71 0.23 -11.30
CA THR A 85 -7.71 1.28 -11.56
C THR A 85 -7.69 2.37 -10.48
N ALA A 86 -7.59 1.99 -9.20
CA ALA A 86 -7.49 2.94 -8.09
C ALA A 86 -6.18 3.74 -8.13
N PHE A 87 -5.07 3.11 -8.50
CA PHE A 87 -3.79 3.78 -8.69
C PHE A 87 -3.87 4.82 -9.83
N LEU A 88 -4.35 4.42 -11.01
CA LEU A 88 -4.44 5.30 -12.17
C LEU A 88 -5.36 6.51 -11.91
N ALA A 89 -6.50 6.30 -11.26
CA ALA A 89 -7.40 7.39 -10.89
C ALA A 89 -6.73 8.41 -9.97
N ARG A 90 -5.93 7.96 -8.99
CA ARG A 90 -5.22 8.86 -8.09
C ARG A 90 -4.04 9.55 -8.77
N PHE A 91 -3.33 8.83 -9.64
CA PHE A 91 -2.20 9.34 -10.40
C PHE A 91 -2.63 10.45 -11.35
N ASP A 92 -3.74 10.27 -12.08
CA ASP A 92 -4.29 11.30 -12.97
C ASP A 92 -4.69 12.56 -12.20
N ALA A 93 -5.34 12.41 -11.04
CA ALA A 93 -5.69 13.53 -10.18
C ALA A 93 -4.46 14.36 -9.76
N GLU A 94 -3.37 13.70 -9.35
CA GLU A 94 -2.12 14.39 -8.99
C GLU A 94 -1.48 15.08 -10.19
N LEU A 95 -1.38 14.41 -11.35
CA LEU A 95 -0.83 15.02 -12.56
C LEU A 95 -1.63 16.25 -13.00
N SER A 96 -2.97 16.19 -12.95
CA SER A 96 -3.83 17.30 -13.32
C SER A 96 -3.64 18.53 -12.42
N GLN A 97 -3.26 18.32 -11.16
CA GLN A 97 -2.93 19.39 -10.22
C GLN A 97 -1.59 20.05 -10.55
N PHE A 98 -0.59 19.29 -11.02
CA PHE A 98 0.70 19.83 -11.45
C PHE A 98 0.63 20.57 -12.80
N LEU A 99 -0.27 20.16 -13.69
CA LEU A 99 -0.45 20.75 -15.01
C LEU A 99 -1.28 22.04 -15.02
N ARG A 100 -1.90 22.43 -13.89
CA ARG A 100 -2.63 23.70 -13.70
C ARG A 100 -1.79 24.69 -12.87
#